data_AF-A0A5E7FED1-F1
#
_entry.id   AF-A0A5E7FED1-F1
#
_cell.length_a   1.000
_cell.length_b   1.000
_cell.length_c   1.000
_cell.angle_alpha   90.00
_cell.angle_beta   90.00
_cell.angle_gamma   90.00
#
_symmetry.space_group_name_H-M   'P 1'
#
loop_
_entity.id
_entity.type
_entity.pdbx_description
1 polymer ?
#
loop_
_entity_poly.entity_id
_entity_poly.type
_entity_poly.pdbx_seq_one_letter_code
_entity_poly.pdbx_strand_id
1 'polypeptide(L)'
;MIRHSSVCKVWPATGDIIFATSIELDGRTDLGVMVFDSKTNTIVGVSREIDALKGDAIHNTGIEIDTASYRLNRDTLAFGIRTSWRGSSQPNPYSSESLRLYIAHDKSLVSVLSGLNVHEYSGEWDTRCAGEFTTRDMIMIMMQSGRPYADLLIKEKTTKVLSREAAEGCKDVLQKTEEKKYVLKYERGRYLVPENLRSFVR
;
A
#
# COMPACT_ATOMS: atom_id res chain seq x y z
N MET A 1 13.49 -17.84 4.23
CA MET A 1 12.50 -18.35 5.21
C MET A 1 11.20 -17.62 4.91
N ILE A 2 10.21 -18.32 4.37
CA ILE A 2 8.93 -17.74 3.96
C ILE A 2 8.20 -17.32 5.24
N ARG A 3 8.03 -16.01 5.46
CA ARG A 3 7.24 -15.53 6.59
C ARG A 3 5.78 -15.51 6.14
N HIS A 4 4.98 -16.45 6.64
CA HIS A 4 3.54 -16.31 6.63
C HIS A 4 3.20 -15.00 7.35
N SER A 5 2.69 -14.03 6.60
CA SER A 5 2.24 -12.77 7.18
C SER A 5 0.75 -12.89 7.41
N SER A 6 0.37 -12.98 8.68
CA SER A 6 -1.02 -12.88 9.13
C SER A 6 -1.11 -11.78 10.16
N VAL A 7 -2.07 -10.89 10.00
CA VAL A 7 -2.33 -9.78 10.91
C VAL A 7 -3.80 -9.73 11.26
N CYS A 8 -4.06 -9.34 12.50
CA CYS A 8 -5.40 -9.21 13.06
C CYS A 8 -5.47 -7.90 13.83
N LYS A 9 -6.52 -7.10 13.61
CA LYS A 9 -6.69 -5.79 14.24
C LYS A 9 -8.16 -5.45 14.39
N VAL A 10 -8.53 -4.90 15.56
CA VAL A 10 -9.86 -4.31 15.78
C VAL A 10 -9.99 -3.06 14.94
N TRP A 11 -11.09 -2.92 14.20
CA TRP A 11 -11.46 -1.73 13.45
C TRP A 11 -12.14 -0.73 14.39
N PRO A 12 -11.48 0.38 14.78
CA PRO A 12 -11.99 1.23 15.85
C PRO A 12 -13.34 1.89 15.53
N ALA A 13 -13.68 2.04 14.25
CA ALA A 13 -14.91 2.70 13.82
C ALA A 13 -16.18 1.86 14.03
N THR A 14 -16.07 0.54 14.00
CA THR A 14 -17.22 -0.38 14.13
C THR A 14 -17.09 -1.32 15.33
N GLY A 15 -15.87 -1.57 15.80
CA GLY A 15 -15.55 -2.60 16.79
C GLY A 15 -15.35 -3.99 16.17
N ASP A 16 -15.53 -4.14 14.86
CA ASP A 16 -15.31 -5.40 14.14
C ASP A 16 -13.82 -5.76 14.09
N ILE A 17 -13.51 -7.01 13.78
CA ILE A 17 -12.15 -7.51 13.68
C ILE A 17 -11.79 -7.71 12.21
N ILE A 18 -10.71 -7.09 11.77
CA ILE A 18 -10.11 -7.32 10.44
C ILE A 18 -9.00 -8.34 10.59
N PHE A 19 -9.02 -9.35 9.72
CA PHE A 19 -7.96 -10.34 9.55
C PHE A 19 -7.44 -10.30 8.12
N ALA A 20 -6.12 -10.26 7.94
CA ALA A 20 -5.49 -10.34 6.62
C ALA A 20 -4.34 -11.33 6.65
N THR A 21 -4.19 -12.13 5.59
CA THR A 21 -3.16 -13.17 5.51
C THR A 21 -2.68 -13.40 4.09
N SER A 22 -1.43 -13.79 3.95
CA SER A 22 -0.93 -14.47 2.74
C SER A 22 -1.50 -15.89 2.66
N ILE A 23 -1.94 -16.31 1.48
CA ILE A 23 -2.40 -17.69 1.21
C ILE A 23 -1.52 -18.26 0.09
N GLU A 24 -0.73 -19.27 0.40
CA GLU A 24 0.14 -19.96 -0.55
C GLU A 24 -0.58 -21.18 -1.15
N LEU A 25 -0.81 -21.19 -2.47
CA LEU A 25 -1.51 -22.26 -3.18
C LEU A 25 -0.90 -22.46 -4.58
N ASP A 26 -0.29 -23.62 -4.82
CA ASP A 26 0.27 -24.03 -6.12
C ASP A 26 1.26 -23.02 -6.74
N GLY A 27 2.18 -22.49 -5.93
CA GLY A 27 3.18 -21.50 -6.39
C GLY A 27 2.61 -20.10 -6.64
N ARG A 28 1.40 -19.84 -6.12
CA ARG A 28 0.78 -18.51 -6.05
C ARG A 28 0.74 -18.05 -4.60
N THR A 29 0.85 -16.74 -4.43
CA THR A 29 0.66 -16.10 -3.13
C THR A 29 -0.46 -15.08 -3.24
N ASP A 30 -1.60 -15.44 -2.68
CA ASP A 30 -2.82 -14.62 -2.69
C ASP A 30 -2.90 -13.77 -1.42
N LEU A 31 -3.68 -12.68 -1.49
CA LEU A 31 -4.07 -11.92 -0.31
C LEU A 31 -5.49 -12.32 0.12
N GLY A 32 -5.62 -12.92 1.31
CA GLY A 32 -6.91 -13.15 1.95
C GLY A 32 -7.23 -12.04 2.96
N VAL A 33 -8.44 -11.50 2.91
CA VAL A 33 -8.93 -10.48 3.86
C VAL A 33 -10.31 -10.88 4.35
N MET A 34 -10.55 -10.76 5.65
CA MET A 34 -11.81 -11.10 6.28
C MET A 34 -12.17 -10.07 7.36
N VAL A 35 -13.46 -9.80 7.50
CA VAL A 35 -14.01 -8.99 8.59
C VAL A 35 -14.98 -9.85 9.41
N PHE A 36 -14.82 -9.82 10.73
CA PHE A 36 -15.69 -10.49 11.70
C PHE A 36 -16.44 -9.48 12.53
N ASP A 37 -17.74 -9.68 12.69
CA ASP A 37 -18.55 -8.95 13.66
C ASP A 37 -18.21 -9.49 15.05
N SER A 38 -17.63 -8.62 15.88
CA SER A 38 -17.14 -9.00 17.22
C SER A 38 -18.26 -9.22 18.24
N LYS A 39 -19.49 -8.78 17.96
CA LYS A 39 -20.65 -8.94 18.83
C LYS A 39 -21.40 -10.23 18.53
N THR A 40 -21.55 -10.54 17.24
CA THR A 40 -22.31 -11.72 16.79
C THR A 40 -21.43 -12.93 16.51
N ASN A 41 -20.10 -12.76 16.47
CA ASN A 41 -19.14 -13.79 16.06
C ASN A 41 -19.43 -14.36 14.66
N THR A 42 -19.90 -13.50 13.75
CA THR A 42 -20.21 -13.88 12.37
C THR A 42 -19.28 -13.20 11.37
N ILE A 43 -19.13 -13.79 10.18
CA ILE A 43 -18.34 -13.20 9.10
C ILE A 43 -19.15 -12.09 8.44
N VAL A 44 -18.61 -10.87 8.48
CA VAL A 44 -19.15 -9.69 7.80
C VAL A 44 -18.78 -9.69 6.32
N GLY A 45 -17.61 -10.23 5.96
CA GLY A 45 -17.22 -10.34 4.56
C GLY A 45 -15.84 -10.93 4.38
N VAL A 46 -15.62 -11.51 3.20
CA VAL A 46 -14.35 -12.12 2.81
C VAL A 46 -13.96 -11.61 1.43
N SER A 47 -12.67 -11.39 1.22
CA SER A 47 -12.06 -11.12 -0.07
C SER A 47 -10.84 -12.02 -0.24
N ARG A 48 -10.60 -12.46 -1.48
CA ARG A 48 -9.37 -13.14 -1.88
C ARG A 48 -8.90 -12.55 -3.19
N GLU A 49 -7.75 -11.90 -3.17
CA GLU A 49 -7.10 -11.37 -4.37
C GLU A 49 -6.03 -12.37 -4.82
N ILE A 50 -6.30 -13.02 -5.95
CA ILE A 50 -5.42 -14.04 -6.55
C ILE A 50 -4.11 -13.40 -7.01
N ASP A 51 -3.00 -14.05 -6.70
CA ASP A 51 -1.62 -13.64 -7.03
C ASP A 51 -1.20 -12.25 -6.51
N ALA A 52 -2.00 -11.61 -5.65
CA ALA A 52 -1.78 -10.23 -5.21
C ALA A 52 -0.53 -10.00 -4.35
N LEU A 53 0.10 -11.08 -3.87
CA LEU A 53 1.34 -11.07 -3.10
C LEU A 53 2.47 -11.83 -3.81
N LYS A 54 2.29 -12.19 -5.08
CA LYS A 54 3.31 -12.87 -5.86
C LYS A 54 4.38 -11.90 -6.31
N GLY A 55 5.62 -12.21 -5.95
CA GLY A 55 6.80 -11.46 -6.35
C GLY A 55 7.78 -12.33 -7.12
N ASP A 56 8.40 -11.78 -8.16
CA ASP A 56 9.53 -12.41 -8.85
C ASP A 56 10.86 -11.96 -8.22
N ALA A 57 11.42 -10.84 -8.70
CA ALA A 57 12.65 -10.25 -8.18
C ALA A 57 12.45 -9.42 -6.88
N ILE A 58 11.20 -9.09 -6.56
CA ILE A 58 10.82 -8.27 -5.40
C ILE A 58 9.83 -9.09 -4.59
N HIS A 59 10.16 -9.40 -3.34
CA HIS A 59 9.33 -10.27 -2.50
C HIS A 59 8.50 -9.47 -1.51
N ASN A 60 7.31 -9.98 -1.17
CA ASN A 60 6.50 -9.42 -0.10
C ASN A 60 7.21 -9.64 1.24
N THR A 61 7.28 -8.59 2.06
CA THR A 61 7.93 -8.63 3.37
C THR A 61 6.96 -8.40 4.52
N GLY A 62 5.72 -8.00 4.24
CA GLY A 62 4.71 -7.80 5.27
C GLY A 62 3.35 -7.37 4.75
N ILE A 63 2.37 -7.53 5.64
CA ILE A 63 0.98 -7.09 5.51
C ILE A 63 0.66 -6.31 6.78
N GLU A 64 0.00 -5.16 6.64
CA GLU A 64 -0.50 -4.35 7.76
C GLU A 64 -1.94 -3.93 7.54
N ILE A 65 -2.70 -3.79 8.63
CA ILE A 65 -4.07 -3.29 8.61
C ILE A 65 -4.07 -1.80 8.96
N ASP A 66 -4.42 -0.98 7.98
CA ASP A 66 -4.60 0.45 8.12
C ASP A 66 -6.07 0.76 8.46
N THR A 67 -6.29 1.33 9.63
CA THR A 67 -7.63 1.69 10.13
C THR A 67 -7.81 3.21 10.18
N ALA A 68 -7.08 3.97 9.37
CA ALA A 68 -7.35 5.38 9.18
C ALA A 68 -8.79 5.61 8.70
N SER A 69 -9.31 6.82 8.94
CA SER A 69 -10.71 7.16 8.64
C SER A 69 -10.92 7.40 7.14
N TYR A 70 -10.97 6.32 6.36
CA TYR A 70 -11.23 6.36 4.92
C TYR A 70 -12.73 6.45 4.63
N ARG A 71 -13.34 7.58 5.00
CA ARG A 71 -14.77 7.82 4.76
C ARG A 71 -14.99 8.22 3.30
N LEU A 72 -15.49 7.27 2.51
CA LEU A 72 -15.73 7.48 1.08
C LEU A 72 -17.02 8.26 0.84
N ASN A 73 -18.04 8.08 1.68
CA ASN A 73 -19.23 8.92 1.71
C ASN A 73 -19.88 8.87 3.10
N ARG A 74 -21.12 9.38 3.24
CA ARG A 74 -21.81 9.41 4.54
C ARG A 74 -21.93 8.03 5.18
N ASP A 75 -22.22 7.01 4.37
CA ASP A 75 -22.60 5.67 4.83
C ASP A 75 -21.52 4.62 4.54
N THR A 76 -20.49 4.97 3.77
CA THR A 76 -19.42 4.06 3.35
C THR A 76 -18.09 4.46 4.00
N LEU A 77 -17.63 3.60 4.91
CA LEU A 77 -16.30 3.66 5.50
C LEU A 77 -15.46 2.50 4.96
N ALA A 78 -14.25 2.80 4.52
CA ALA A 78 -13.27 1.79 4.13
C ALA A 78 -12.20 1.59 5.22
N PHE A 79 -11.52 0.45 5.16
CA PHE A 79 -10.23 0.24 5.81
C PHE A 79 -9.18 -0.12 4.77
N GLY A 80 -7.91 0.01 5.14
CA GLY A 80 -6.79 -0.27 4.28
C GLY A 80 -6.07 -1.56 4.62
N ILE A 81 -5.53 -2.23 3.60
CA ILE A 81 -4.47 -3.22 3.75
C ILE A 81 -3.22 -2.67 3.06
N ARG A 82 -2.13 -2.58 3.82
CA ARG A 82 -0.82 -2.18 3.30
C ARG A 82 0.04 -3.42 3.10
N THR A 83 0.75 -3.46 1.98
CA THR A 83 1.68 -4.57 1.66
C THR A 83 3.06 -4.00 1.38
N SER A 84 4.06 -4.52 2.08
CA SER A 84 5.46 -4.11 1.95
C SER A 84 6.22 -5.07 1.03
N TRP A 85 7.14 -4.52 0.26
CA TRP A 85 7.90 -5.22 -0.77
C TRP A 85 9.37 -4.83 -0.73
N ARG A 86 10.27 -5.78 -1.02
CA ARG A 86 11.72 -5.54 -1.04
C ARG A 86 12.44 -6.31 -2.13
N GLY A 87 13.37 -5.64 -2.81
CA GLY A 87 14.34 -6.29 -3.68
C GLY A 87 15.51 -6.87 -2.88
N SER A 88 16.20 -7.86 -3.44
CA SER A 88 17.35 -8.51 -2.80
C SER A 88 18.71 -7.92 -3.23
N SER A 89 18.74 -7.11 -4.29
CA SER A 89 19.98 -6.51 -4.80
C SER A 89 20.50 -5.44 -3.84
N GLN A 90 21.71 -5.64 -3.33
CA GLN A 90 22.43 -4.62 -2.56
C GLN A 90 22.86 -3.42 -3.42
N PRO A 91 23.49 -3.60 -4.59
CA PRO A 91 23.87 -2.45 -5.42
C PRO A 91 22.68 -1.75 -6.08
N ASN A 92 21.52 -2.40 -6.17
CA ASN A 92 20.30 -1.80 -6.71
C ASN A 92 19.16 -1.95 -5.70
N PRO A 93 19.22 -1.24 -4.55
CA PRO A 93 18.24 -1.42 -3.49
C PRO A 93 16.86 -0.97 -3.97
N TYR A 94 15.84 -1.72 -3.56
CA TYR A 94 14.44 -1.39 -3.84
C TYR A 94 13.56 -1.78 -2.66
N SER A 95 12.62 -0.91 -2.30
CA SER A 95 11.49 -1.25 -1.43
C SER A 95 10.27 -0.42 -1.78
N SER A 96 9.08 -0.97 -1.56
CA SER A 96 7.84 -0.20 -1.68
C SER A 96 6.78 -0.65 -0.70
N GLU A 97 5.80 0.22 -0.49
CA GLU A 97 4.58 -0.05 0.25
C GLU A 97 3.40 0.36 -0.62
N SER A 98 2.40 -0.51 -0.73
CA SER A 98 1.16 -0.21 -1.45
C SER A 98 -0.07 -0.35 -0.57
N LEU A 99 -1.05 0.51 -0.79
CA LEU A 99 -2.34 0.52 -0.12
C LEU A 99 -3.44 -0.06 -1.01
N ARG A 100 -4.25 -0.94 -0.42
CA ARG A 100 -5.57 -1.37 -0.93
C ARG A 100 -6.64 -0.87 0.02
N LEU A 101 -7.79 -0.40 -0.49
CA LEU A 101 -8.94 -0.04 0.34
C LEU A 101 -10.08 -1.03 0.11
N TYR A 102 -10.69 -1.48 1.21
CA TYR A 102 -11.83 -2.39 1.19
C TYR A 102 -13.07 -1.74 1.80
N ILE A 103 -14.22 -2.02 1.19
CA ILE A 103 -15.54 -1.75 1.78
C ILE A 103 -16.25 -3.07 2.04
N ALA A 104 -16.94 -3.15 3.17
CA ALA A 104 -17.88 -4.22 3.44
C ALA A 104 -19.26 -3.82 2.91
N HIS A 105 -19.87 -4.69 2.10
CA HIS A 105 -21.21 -4.48 1.54
C HIS A 105 -21.91 -5.84 1.39
N ASP A 106 -23.09 -6.01 1.98
CA ASP A 106 -23.94 -7.22 1.82
C ASP A 106 -23.19 -8.55 1.93
N LYS A 107 -22.44 -8.76 3.03
CA LYS A 107 -21.63 -9.96 3.26
C LYS A 107 -20.45 -10.16 2.31
N SER A 108 -20.15 -9.18 1.46
CA SER A 108 -19.00 -9.17 0.56
C SER A 108 -17.99 -8.11 0.98
N LEU A 109 -16.71 -8.39 0.73
CA LEU A 109 -15.62 -7.44 0.96
C LEU A 109 -14.97 -7.09 -0.39
N VAL A 110 -15.15 -5.85 -0.83
CA VAL A 110 -14.75 -5.40 -2.17
C VAL A 110 -13.59 -4.44 -2.08
N SER A 111 -12.53 -4.72 -2.83
CA SER A 111 -11.39 -3.81 -3.03
C SER A 111 -11.81 -2.68 -3.96
N VAL A 112 -11.92 -1.47 -3.43
CA VAL A 112 -12.34 -0.27 -4.17
C VAL A 112 -11.16 0.60 -4.60
N LEU A 113 -9.97 0.36 -4.05
CA LEU A 113 -8.71 0.93 -4.52
C LEU A 113 -7.69 -0.18 -4.37
N SER A 114 -6.96 -0.52 -5.43
CA SER A 114 -5.95 -1.57 -5.38
C SER A 114 -4.61 -1.07 -5.89
N GLY A 115 -3.58 -1.29 -5.08
CA GLY A 115 -2.18 -1.10 -5.46
C GLY A 115 -1.71 0.36 -5.53
N LEU A 116 -2.32 1.31 -4.82
CA LEU A 116 -1.77 2.67 -4.72
C LEU A 116 -0.43 2.62 -3.99
N ASN A 117 0.64 3.04 -4.65
CA ASN A 117 1.93 3.22 -4.02
C ASN A 117 1.81 4.35 -2.97
N VAL A 118 2.23 4.06 -1.75
CA VAL A 118 2.24 5.04 -0.63
C VAL A 118 3.66 5.39 -0.21
N HIS A 119 4.62 4.53 -0.52
CA HIS A 119 6.03 4.76 -0.32
C HIS A 119 6.85 3.90 -1.28
N GLU A 120 7.89 4.48 -1.87
CA GLU A 120 8.89 3.75 -2.63
C GLU A 120 10.28 4.31 -2.41
N TYR A 121 11.25 3.42 -2.34
CA TYR A 121 12.65 3.73 -2.29
C TYR A 121 13.38 2.87 -3.34
N SER A 122 14.27 3.52 -4.10
CA SER A 122 15.11 2.87 -5.11
C SER A 122 16.46 3.56 -5.20
N GLY A 123 17.48 2.87 -5.71
CA GLY A 123 18.75 3.50 -6.03
C GLY A 123 19.73 2.61 -6.75
N GLU A 124 20.89 3.19 -7.03
CA GLU A 124 22.10 2.54 -7.50
C GLU A 124 23.22 2.90 -6.53
N TRP A 125 23.90 1.89 -6.00
CA TRP A 125 24.86 2.03 -4.91
C TRP A 125 26.10 1.18 -5.17
N ASP A 126 27.27 1.74 -4.90
CA ASP A 126 28.56 1.04 -4.97
C ASP A 126 28.75 0.02 -3.81
N THR A 127 27.74 -0.13 -2.93
CA THR A 127 27.75 -0.96 -1.71
C THR A 127 28.74 -0.52 -0.62
N ARG A 128 29.29 0.69 -0.75
CA ARG A 128 30.19 1.32 0.22
C ARG A 128 29.65 2.66 0.67
N CYS A 129 29.49 3.59 -0.27
CA CYS A 129 29.11 4.96 0.02
C CYS A 129 28.53 5.70 -1.19
N ALA A 130 29.16 5.61 -2.36
CA ALA A 130 28.73 6.38 -3.52
C ALA A 130 27.46 5.78 -4.13
N GLY A 131 26.43 6.61 -4.30
CA GLY A 131 25.18 6.15 -4.90
C GLY A 131 24.16 7.24 -5.11
N GLU A 132 23.16 6.93 -5.93
CA GLU A 132 22.01 7.78 -6.19
C GLU A 132 20.74 7.09 -5.71
N PHE A 133 19.95 7.82 -4.94
CA PHE A 133 18.75 7.30 -4.30
C PHE A 133 17.55 8.18 -4.61
N THR A 134 16.41 7.54 -4.88
CA THR A 134 15.12 8.21 -5.09
C THR A 134 14.11 7.65 -4.10
N THR A 135 13.47 8.56 -3.36
CA THR A 135 12.32 8.25 -2.51
C THR A 135 11.08 8.91 -3.10
N ARG A 136 9.97 8.16 -3.19
CA ARG A 136 8.64 8.67 -3.54
C ARG A 136 7.69 8.39 -2.39
N ASP A 137 7.14 9.45 -1.80
CA ASP A 137 6.13 9.36 -0.75
C ASP A 137 4.80 9.87 -1.28
N MET A 138 3.71 9.14 -1.04
CA MET A 138 2.37 9.57 -1.43
C MET A 138 1.46 9.70 -0.22
N ILE A 139 0.79 10.84 -0.12
CA ILE A 139 -0.26 11.10 0.87
C ILE A 139 -1.60 11.14 0.14
N MET A 140 -2.55 10.35 0.63
CA MET A 140 -3.94 10.34 0.14
C MET A 140 -4.84 11.18 1.04
N ILE A 141 -5.61 12.08 0.43
CA ILE A 141 -6.54 12.98 1.10
C ILE A 141 -7.94 12.77 0.50
N MET A 142 -8.92 12.49 1.35
CA MET A 142 -10.33 12.40 0.97
C MET A 142 -10.88 13.82 0.74
N MET A 143 -11.39 14.11 -0.46
CA MET A 143 -12.02 15.39 -0.80
C MET A 143 -13.51 15.20 -1.02
N GLN A 144 -14.33 15.98 -0.32
CA GLN A 144 -15.76 16.06 -0.64
C GLN A 144 -15.94 16.84 -1.95
N SER A 145 -16.39 16.15 -3.00
CA SER A 145 -16.51 16.71 -4.35
C SER A 145 -17.97 16.93 -4.79
N GLY A 146 -18.92 16.93 -3.84
CA GLY A 146 -20.37 16.98 -4.13
C GLY A 146 -20.92 15.75 -4.85
N ARG A 147 -20.06 14.77 -5.14
CA ARG A 147 -20.39 13.46 -5.72
C ARG A 147 -20.83 12.49 -4.62
N PRO A 148 -21.49 11.37 -5.00
CA PRO A 148 -21.89 10.33 -4.03
C PRO A 148 -20.72 9.67 -3.30
N TYR A 149 -19.51 9.74 -3.85
CA TYR A 149 -18.26 9.26 -3.24
C TYR A 149 -17.21 10.37 -3.32
N ALA A 150 -16.36 10.45 -2.31
CA ALA A 150 -15.26 11.41 -2.22
C ALA A 150 -14.24 11.18 -3.34
N ASP A 151 -13.65 12.26 -3.84
CA ASP A 151 -12.49 12.19 -4.70
C ASP A 151 -11.24 11.96 -3.83
N LEU A 152 -10.25 11.22 -4.33
CA LEU A 152 -8.97 11.02 -3.64
C LEU A 152 -7.93 11.95 -4.22
N LEU A 153 -7.49 12.94 -3.45
CA LEU A 153 -6.33 13.74 -3.80
C LEU A 153 -5.07 13.03 -3.34
N ILE A 154 -4.25 12.59 -4.29
CA ILE A 154 -2.93 12.02 -4.03
C ILE A 154 -1.90 13.13 -4.19
N LYS A 155 -1.13 13.39 -3.15
CA LYS A 155 0.04 14.26 -3.18
C LYS A 155 1.28 13.39 -3.17
N GLU A 156 2.05 13.42 -4.24
CA GLU A 156 3.33 12.73 -4.36
C GLU A 156 4.45 13.74 -4.07
N LYS A 157 5.42 13.33 -3.25
CA LYS A 157 6.70 14.00 -3.07
C LYS A 157 7.82 13.05 -3.49
N THR A 158 8.59 13.46 -4.49
CA THR A 158 9.78 12.73 -4.94
C THR A 158 11.03 13.46 -4.47
N THR A 159 11.94 12.75 -3.79
CA THR A 159 13.21 13.27 -3.29
C THR A 159 14.36 12.48 -3.90
N LYS A 160 15.35 13.17 -4.47
CA LYS A 160 16.57 12.56 -5.01
C LYS A 160 17.77 12.98 -4.18
N VAL A 161 18.58 11.99 -3.80
CA VAL A 161 19.77 12.17 -2.98
C VAL A 161 20.97 11.54 -3.68
N LEU A 162 22.10 12.24 -3.63
CA LEU A 162 23.41 11.69 -3.98
C LEU A 162 24.18 11.44 -2.69
N SER A 163 24.63 10.20 -2.47
CA SER A 163 25.52 9.85 -1.37
C SER A 163 26.95 9.76 -1.86
N ARG A 164 27.90 10.19 -1.02
CA ARG A 164 29.34 10.20 -1.32
C ARG A 164 30.17 10.10 -0.05
N GLU A 165 31.40 9.64 -0.19
CA GLU A 165 32.39 9.64 0.89
C GLU A 165 32.71 11.08 1.34
N ALA A 166 32.83 11.26 2.66
CA ALA A 166 33.27 12.47 3.32
C ALA A 166 34.14 12.13 4.55
N ALA A 167 34.77 13.14 5.15
CA ALA A 167 35.71 12.95 6.26
C ALA A 167 35.08 12.25 7.49
N GLU A 168 33.78 12.41 7.72
CA GLU A 168 33.03 11.80 8.84
C GLU A 168 32.21 10.57 8.41
N GLY A 169 32.53 9.97 7.25
CA GLY A 169 31.81 8.85 6.67
C GLY A 169 30.94 9.25 5.48
N CYS A 170 29.87 8.50 5.22
CA CYS A 170 28.98 8.78 4.10
C CYS A 170 28.12 10.01 4.35
N LYS A 171 28.07 10.89 3.35
CA LYS A 171 27.27 12.11 3.40
C LYS A 171 26.30 12.18 2.23
N ASP A 172 25.03 12.29 2.60
CA ASP A 172 23.94 12.50 1.66
C ASP A 172 23.81 13.98 1.31
N VAL A 173 23.62 14.24 0.01
CA VAL A 173 23.38 15.57 -0.54
C VAL A 173 22.06 15.53 -1.29
N LEU A 174 21.09 16.32 -0.81
CA LEU A 174 19.83 16.53 -1.52
C LEU A 174 20.10 17.14 -2.90
N GLN A 175 19.69 16.43 -3.95
CA GLN A 175 19.82 16.90 -5.33
C GLN A 175 18.55 17.63 -5.77
N LYS A 176 17.40 17.01 -5.51
CA LYS A 176 16.12 17.52 -6.00
C LYS A 176 14.96 17.09 -5.13
N THR A 177 13.97 17.96 -5.04
CA THR A 177 12.63 17.64 -4.54
C THR A 177 11.59 18.06 -5.59
N GLU A 178 10.65 17.18 -5.90
CA GLU A 178 9.53 17.45 -6.79
C GLU A 178 8.22 17.09 -6.09
N GLU A 179 7.16 17.82 -6.39
CA GLU A 179 5.81 17.50 -5.92
C GLU A 179 4.83 17.40 -7.08
N LYS A 180 3.96 16.40 -7.03
CA LYS A 180 2.88 16.19 -8.01
C LYS A 180 1.56 15.93 -7.29
N LYS A 181 0.46 16.24 -7.98
CA LYS A 181 -0.89 16.02 -7.47
C LYS A 181 -1.73 15.27 -8.48
N TYR A 182 -2.51 14.33 -7.99
CA TYR A 182 -3.41 13.51 -8.80
C TYR A 182 -4.77 13.46 -8.10
N VAL A 183 -5.85 13.43 -8.89
CA VAL A 183 -7.20 13.26 -8.35
C VAL A 183 -7.78 11.97 -8.92
N LEU A 184 -8.04 11.01 -8.05
CA LEU A 184 -8.72 9.77 -8.41
C LEU A 184 -10.21 9.93 -8.12
N LYS A 185 -11.04 9.66 -9.12
CA LYS A 185 -12.50 9.70 -9.00
C LYS A 185 -13.03 8.30 -8.80
N TYR A 186 -14.10 8.19 -8.03
CA TYR A 186 -14.81 6.93 -7.88
C TYR A 186 -15.67 6.68 -9.11
N GLU A 187 -15.32 5.65 -9.88
CA GLU A 187 -15.98 5.31 -11.13
C GLU A 187 -16.15 3.79 -11.23
N ARG A 188 -17.35 3.34 -11.63
CA ARG A 188 -17.65 1.91 -11.83
C ARG A 188 -17.30 1.04 -10.61
N GLY A 189 -17.60 1.56 -9.41
CA GLY A 189 -17.41 0.84 -8.15
C GLY A 189 -15.97 0.84 -7.62
N ARG A 190 -15.05 1.64 -8.17
CA ARG A 190 -13.65 1.70 -7.71
C ARG A 190 -12.95 3.01 -8.07
N TYR A 191 -11.80 3.24 -7.45
CA TYR A 191 -10.81 4.24 -7.84
C TYR A 191 -9.77 3.58 -8.75
N LEU A 192 -9.65 4.07 -9.97
CA LEU A 192 -8.61 3.61 -10.90
C LEU A 192 -7.29 4.29 -10.55
N VAL A 193 -6.32 3.51 -10.09
CA VAL A 193 -4.95 3.99 -9.83
C VAL A 193 -4.20 4.04 -11.18
N PRO A 194 -3.70 5.20 -11.64
CA PRO A 194 -2.84 5.31 -12.81
C PRO A 194 -1.56 4.49 -12.65
N GLU A 195 -0.99 4.00 -13.75
CA GLU A 195 0.21 3.14 -13.72
C GLU A 195 1.40 3.78 -12.98
N ASN A 196 1.63 5.09 -13.18
CA ASN A 196 2.71 5.81 -12.51
C ASN A 196 2.53 5.95 -10.98
N LEU A 197 1.35 5.63 -10.45
CA LEU A 197 1.02 5.62 -9.02
C LEU A 197 0.89 4.20 -8.45
N ARG A 198 1.11 3.15 -9.25
CA ARG A 198 1.08 1.77 -8.77
C ARG A 198 2.46 1.37 -8.24
N SER A 199 2.47 0.44 -7.28
CA SER A 199 3.70 -0.30 -6.98
C SER A 199 4.10 -1.13 -8.21
N PHE A 200 5.39 -1.36 -8.40
CA PHE A 200 5.91 -2.20 -9.49
C PHE A 200 5.50 -3.67 -9.35
N VAL A 201 4.99 -4.07 -8.19
CA VAL A 201 4.47 -5.42 -7.95
C VAL A 201 2.96 -5.42 -8.17
N ARG A 202 2.52 -6.26 -9.12
CA ARG A 202 1.14 -6.32 -9.63
C ARG A 202 0.22 -7.14 -8.73
#